data_AF-A0A7X7IN79-F1
#
_entry.id   AF-A0A7X7IN79-F1
#
_cell.length_a   1.000
_cell.length_b   1.000
_cell.length_c   1.000
_cell.angle_alpha   90.00
_cell.angle_beta   90.00
_cell.angle_gamma   90.00
#
_symmetry.space_group_name_H-M   'P 1'
#
loop_
_entity.id
_entity.type
_entity.pdbx_description
1 polymer ?
#
loop_
_entity_poly.entity_id
_entity_poly.type
_entity_poly.pdbx_seq_one_letter_code
_entity_poly.pdbx_strand_id
1 'polypeptide(L)' 'MDSLIAMKATGPPDEFAYKMNLSRSMLFETLQEMKRMGVDIRYSAIRESYYYADSRRIVIKIDKALEES' A
#
# COMPACT_ATOMS: atom_id res chain seq x y z
N MET A 1 -1.58 -6.17 2.64
CA MET A 1 -1.99 -4.82 2.23
C MET A 1 -1.72 -4.55 0.75
N ASP A 2 -0.46 -4.63 0.33
CA ASP A 2 -0.02 -4.37 -1.05
C ASP A 2 -0.84 -5.07 -2.13
N SER A 3 -1.07 -6.38 -2.00
CA SER A 3 -1.76 -7.15 -3.04
C SER A 3 -3.20 -6.69 -3.26
N LEU A 4 -3.90 -6.22 -2.22
CA LEU A 4 -5.27 -5.68 -2.39
C LEU A 4 -5.26 -4.32 -3.09
N ILE A 5 -4.27 -3.48 -2.82
CA ILE A 5 -4.10 -2.17 -3.49
C ILE A 5 -3.70 -2.38 -4.95
N ALA A 6 -2.80 -3.33 -5.22
CA ALA A 6 -2.37 -3.70 -6.56
C ALA A 6 -3.53 -4.29 -7.39
N MET A 7 -4.35 -5.14 -6.78
CA MET A 7 -5.54 -5.73 -7.41
C MET A 7 -6.76 -4.81 -7.44
N LYS A 8 -6.69 -3.63 -6.78
CA LYS A 8 -7.83 -2.71 -6.59
C LYS A 8 -9.05 -3.42 -5.97
N ALA A 9 -8.76 -4.32 -5.03
CA ALA A 9 -9.73 -5.16 -4.31
C ALA A 9 -9.85 -4.74 -2.83
N THR A 10 -9.41 -3.53 -2.51
CA THR A 10 -9.44 -2.98 -1.14
C THR A 10 -10.87 -2.72 -0.66
N GLY A 11 -11.77 -2.28 -1.55
CA GLY A 11 -13.08 -1.79 -1.16
C GLY A 11 -13.01 -0.41 -0.50
N PRO A 12 -14.14 0.12 0.00
CA PRO A 12 -14.18 1.36 0.75
C PRO A 12 -13.25 1.30 1.97
N PRO A 13 -12.79 2.44 2.50
CA PRO A 13 -11.83 2.49 3.61
C PRO A 13 -12.25 1.66 4.83
N ASP A 14 -13.55 1.52 5.09
CA ASP A 14 -14.05 0.70 6.19
C ASP A 14 -13.91 -0.79 5.95
N GLU A 15 -14.28 -1.26 4.76
CA GLU A 15 -14.06 -2.65 4.38
C GLU A 15 -12.57 -2.96 4.31
N PHE A 16 -11.75 -2.02 3.84
CA PHE A 16 -10.31 -2.24 3.77
C PHE A 16 -9.68 -2.35 5.15
N ALA A 17 -10.10 -1.50 6.10
CA ALA A 17 -9.71 -1.58 7.50
C ALA A 17 -10.15 -2.92 8.11
N TYR A 18 -11.41 -3.32 7.90
CA TYR A 18 -11.95 -4.58 8.38
C TYR A 18 -11.20 -5.80 7.81
N LYS A 19 -10.93 -5.81 6.49
CA LYS A 19 -10.16 -6.87 5.80
C LYS A 19 -8.72 -6.97 6.30
N MET A 20 -8.12 -5.85 6.69
CA MET A 20 -6.78 -5.82 7.29
C MET A 20 -6.80 -6.09 8.79
N ASN A 21 -7.98 -6.23 9.41
CA ASN A 21 -8.15 -6.30 10.86
C ASN A 21 -7.52 -5.09 11.59
N LEU A 22 -7.61 -3.92 10.97
CA LEU A 22 -7.08 -2.65 11.48
C LEU A 22 -8.22 -1.71 11.82
N SER A 23 -8.00 -0.82 12.78
CA SER A 23 -8.85 0.36 12.98
C SER A 23 -8.69 1.31 11.80
N ARG A 24 -9.75 2.07 11.49
CA ARG A 24 -9.73 3.08 10.41
C ARG A 24 -8.55 4.05 10.56
N SER A 25 -8.24 4.51 11.77
CA SER A 25 -7.09 5.39 12.03
C SER A 25 -5.76 4.72 11.70
N MET A 26 -5.57 3.48 12.15
CA MET A 26 -4.34 2.71 11.92
C MET A 26 -4.13 2.43 10.43
N LEU A 27 -5.21 2.15 9.69
CA LEU A 27 -5.18 2.05 8.24
C LEU A 27 -4.65 3.34 7.59
N PHE A 28 -5.17 4.50 8.00
CA PHE A 28 -4.72 5.80 7.48
C PHE A 28 -3.27 6.11 7.85
N GLU A 29 -2.83 5.77 9.07
CA GLU A 29 -1.43 5.89 9.48
C GLU A 29 -0.52 5.03 8.59
N THR A 30 -0.85 3.75 8.40
CA THR A 30 -0.08 2.86 7.53
C THR A 30 -0.04 3.38 6.09
N LEU A 31 -1.16 3.86 5.53
CA LEU A 31 -1.18 4.47 4.21
C LEU A 31 -0.30 5.73 4.13
N GLN A 32 -0.27 6.53 5.20
CA GLN A 32 0.57 7.72 5.28
C GLN A 32 2.06 7.34 5.35
N GLU A 33 2.42 6.32 6.12
CA GLU A 33 3.79 5.79 6.17
C GLU A 33 4.25 5.28 4.81
N MET A 34 3.41 4.52 4.10
CA MET A 34 3.68 4.08 2.74
C MET A 34 3.89 5.26 1.78
N LYS A 35 3.10 6.33 1.95
CA LYS A 35 3.29 7.56 1.17
C LYS A 35 4.61 8.26 1.48
N ARG A 36 5.05 8.26 2.75
CA ARG A 36 6.37 8.79 3.15
C ARG A 36 7.53 7.95 2.60
N MET A 37 7.33 6.65 2.40
CA MET A 37 8.29 5.78 1.73
C MET A 37 8.39 6.01 0.20
N GLY A 38 7.60 6.94 -0.36
CA GLY A 38 7.67 7.34 -1.76
C GLY A 38 6.61 6.69 -2.66
N VAL A 39 5.58 6.07 -2.08
CA VAL A 39 4.52 5.37 -2.82
C VAL A 39 3.28 6.24 -2.96
N ASP A 40 2.85 6.58 -4.19
CA ASP A 40 1.62 7.36 -4.38
C ASP A 40 0.40 6.44 -4.37
N ILE A 41 -0.27 6.35 -3.22
CA ILE A 41 -1.53 5.62 -3.06
C ILE A 41 -2.69 6.63 -3.13
N ARG A 42 -3.66 6.37 -4.02
CA ARG A 42 -4.87 7.19 -4.16
C ARG A 42 -6.13 6.35 -3.96
N TYR A 43 -7.17 6.99 -3.45
CA TYR A 43 -8.50 6.41 -3.36
C TYR A 43 -9.35 6.83 -4.56
N SER A 44 -10.01 5.87 -5.21
CA SER A 44 -11.02 6.16 -6.23
C SER A 44 -12.41 6.03 -5.59
N ALA A 45 -13.14 7.14 -5.48
CA ALA A 45 -14.52 7.11 -5.03
C ALA A 45 -15.46 6.38 -6.02
N ILE A 46 -15.13 6.40 -7.32
CA ILE A 46 -15.93 5.74 -8.37
C ILE A 46 -15.81 4.22 -8.28
N ARG A 47 -14.61 3.71 -7.94
CA ARG A 47 -14.35 2.27 -7.81
C ARG A 47 -14.38 1.78 -6.37
N GLU A 48 -14.62 2.70 -5.43
CA GLU A 48 -14.52 2.49 -3.99
C GLU A 48 -13.30 1.65 -3.63
N SER A 49 -12.13 2.05 -4.11
CA SER A 49 -10.91 1.27 -3.93
C SER A 49 -9.64 2.11 -4.02
N TYR A 50 -8.68 1.78 -3.18
CA TYR A 50 -7.30 2.27 -3.22
C TYR A 50 -6.51 1.63 -4.35
N TYR A 51 -5.71 2.45 -5.05
CA TYR A 51 -4.83 2.05 -6.13
C TYR A 51 -3.49 2.80 -6.06
N TYR A 52 -2.44 2.20 -6.61
CA TYR A 52 -1.17 2.89 -6.85
C TYR A 52 -1.32 3.81 -8.07
N ALA A 53 -1.18 5.11 -7.85
CA ALA A 53 -1.30 6.12 -8.90
C ALA A 53 0.03 6.41 -9.60
N ASP A 54 1.14 6.10 -8.94
CA ASP A 54 2.46 6.16 -9.55
C ASP A 54 2.84 4.78 -10.13
N SER A 55 3.34 4.77 -11.37
CA SER A 55 3.86 3.57 -12.03
C SER A 55 5.14 3.04 -11.38
N ARG A 56 5.74 3.76 -10.42
CA ARG A 56 6.84 3.32 -9.57
C ARG A 56 6.35 2.22 -8.63
N ARG A 57 6.55 0.99 -9.07
CA ARG A 57 6.49 -0.18 -8.19
C ARG A 57 7.53 -0.01 -7.07
N ILE A 58 7.17 -0.40 -5.85
CA ILE A 58 8.14 -0.54 -4.75
C ILE A 58 9.15 -1.60 -5.19
N VAL A 59 10.39 -1.20 -5.45
CA VAL A 59 11.49 -2.13 -5.75
C VAL A 59 12.34 -2.24 -4.50
N ILE A 60 12.17 -3.32 -3.74
CA ILE A 60 13.10 -3.68 -2.67
C ILE A 60 14.34 -4.26 -3.35
N LYS A 61 15.40 -3.47 -3.49
CA LYS A 61 16.72 -3.99 -3.87
C LYS A 61 17.40 -4.52 -2.61
N ILE A 62 17.56 -5.84 -2.54
CA ILE A 62 18.46 -6.46 -1.57
C ILE A 62 19.84 -6.51 -2.21
N ASP A 63 20.71 -5.59 -1.80
CA ASP A 63 22.12 -5.65 -2.15
C ASP A 63 22.77 -6.70 -1.24
N LYS A 64 23.03 -7.88 -1.78
CA LYS A 64 23.75 -8.92 -1.06
C LYS A 64 25.23 -8.55 -1.16
N ALA A 65 25.77 -7.95 -0.09
CA ALA A 65 27.20 -7.81 0.07
C ALA A 65 27.81 -9.21 0.01
N LEU A 66 28.52 -9.50 -1.09
CA LEU A 66 29.36 -10.67 -1.20
C LEU A 66 30.54 -10.43 -0.25
N GLU A 67 30.51 -11.10 0.90
CA GLU A 67 31.72 -11.30 1.69
C GLU A 67 32.64 -12.21 0.86
N GLU A 68 33.58 -11.60 0.13
CA GLU A 68 34.69 -12.29 -0.51
C GLU A 68 35.57 -12.89 0.61
N SER A 69 35.71 -14.22 0.59
CA SER A 69 36.52 -15.02 1.52
C SER A 69 38.00 -15.00 1.14
#